data_AF-A0A3F3A4K5-F1
#
_entry.id   AF-A0A3F3A4K5-F1
#
_cell.length_a   1.000
_cell.length_b   1.000
_cell.length_c   1.000
_cell.angle_alpha   90.00
_cell.angle_beta   90.00
_cell.angle_gamma   90.00
#
_symmetry.space_group_name_H-M   'P 1'
#
loop_
_entity.id
_entity.type
_entity.pdbx_description
1 polymer ?
#
loop_
_entity_poly.entity_id
_entity_poly.type
_entity_poly.pdbx_seq_one_letter_code
_entity_poly.pdbx_strand_id
1 'polypeptide(L)'
;MEIIKKSGKLEAFDESKLKTSIANSARDTKGVHLTESDLNSIVKDIKNIVKNIRKDNEKTSSYELIGIINDVLKKNKFHEVLKEYIAFNDKK
;
A
#
# COMPACT_ATOMS: atom_id res chain seq x y z
N MET A 1 -2.95 -12.32 -7.54
CA MET A 1 -3.63 -12.15 -6.25
C MET A 1 -4.85 -11.26 -6.43
N GLU A 2 -5.93 -11.57 -5.75
CA GLU A 2 -7.16 -10.80 -5.71
C GLU A 2 -7.32 -10.11 -4.36
N ILE A 3 -7.91 -8.92 -4.39
CA ILE A 3 -8.22 -8.10 -3.23
C ILE A 3 -9.72 -8.16 -2.99
N ILE A 4 -10.10 -8.62 -1.80
CA ILE A 4 -11.46 -8.50 -1.30
C ILE A 4 -11.63 -7.05 -0.83
N LYS A 5 -12.45 -6.28 -1.55
CA LYS A 5 -12.74 -4.87 -1.25
C LYS A 5 -13.52 -4.74 0.07
N LYS A 6 -13.54 -3.54 0.66
CA LYS A 6 -14.39 -3.25 1.84
C LYS A 6 -15.86 -3.61 1.60
N SER A 7 -16.33 -3.51 0.34
CA SER A 7 -17.67 -3.90 -0.09
C SER A 7 -17.89 -5.41 -0.30
N GLY A 8 -16.84 -6.24 -0.16
CA GLY A 8 -16.88 -7.67 -0.46
C GLY A 8 -16.62 -8.03 -1.93
N LYS A 9 -16.56 -7.05 -2.84
CA LYS A 9 -16.22 -7.28 -4.26
C LYS A 9 -14.79 -7.81 -4.40
N LEU A 10 -14.55 -8.71 -5.37
CA LEU A 10 -13.21 -9.12 -5.79
C LEU A 10 -12.66 -8.19 -6.86
N GLU A 11 -11.39 -7.81 -6.72
CA GLU A 11 -10.65 -7.02 -7.70
C GLU A 11 -9.24 -7.59 -7.84
N ALA A 12 -8.70 -7.67 -9.05
CA ALA A 12 -7.29 -8.02 -9.24
C ALA A 12 -6.39 -6.98 -8.58
N PHE A 13 -5.34 -7.43 -7.90
CA PHE A 13 -4.33 -6.52 -7.36
C PHE A 13 -3.61 -5.80 -8.50
N ASP A 14 -3.56 -4.47 -8.39
CA ASP A 14 -3.01 -3.58 -9.39
C ASP A 14 -1.89 -2.74 -8.76
N GLU A 15 -0.66 -3.07 -9.14
CA GLU A 15 0.54 -2.40 -8.66
C GLU A 15 0.57 -0.91 -9.02
N SER A 16 0.06 -0.56 -10.20
CA SER A 16 0.01 0.83 -10.67
C SER A 16 -0.94 1.67 -9.83
N LYS A 17 -2.09 1.10 -9.42
CA LYS A 17 -3.01 1.77 -8.48
C LYS A 17 -2.39 1.96 -7.11
N LEU A 18 -1.74 0.94 -6.57
CA LEU A 18 -1.05 1.03 -5.27
C LEU A 18 0.03 2.12 -5.30
N LYS A 19 0.88 2.06 -6.33
CA LYS A 19 1.95 3.04 -6.56
C LYS A 19 1.41 4.46 -6.65
N THR A 20 0.37 4.67 -7.44
CA THR A 20 -0.29 5.97 -7.58
C THR A 20 -0.82 6.47 -6.24
N SER A 21 -1.43 5.59 -5.45
CA SER A 21 -1.95 5.96 -4.12
C SER A 21 -0.83 6.42 -3.17
N ILE A 22 0.30 5.71 -3.13
CA ILE A 22 1.44 6.07 -2.27
C ILE A 22 2.11 7.36 -2.77
N ALA A 23 2.28 7.50 -4.08
CA ALA A 23 2.87 8.68 -4.70
C ALA A 23 2.04 9.94 -4.43
N ASN A 24 0.71 9.83 -4.44
CA ASN A 24 -0.17 10.94 -4.09
C ASN A 24 -0.01 11.35 -2.62
N SER A 25 0.00 10.39 -1.69
CA SER A 25 0.24 10.69 -0.27
C SER A 25 1.61 11.35 -0.04
N ALA A 26 2.65 10.94 -0.78
CA ALA A 26 3.96 11.58 -0.70
C ALA A 26 3.94 13.01 -1.28
N ARG A 27 3.23 13.26 -2.38
CA ARG A 27 3.09 14.60 -2.98
C ARG A 27 2.40 15.58 -2.03
N ASP A 28 1.41 15.09 -1.30
CA ASP A 28 0.65 15.89 -0.32
C ASP A 28 1.43 16.11 0.99
N THR A 29 2.57 15.43 1.14
CA THR A 29 3.47 15.56 2.29
C THR A 29 4.57 16.59 2.04
N LYS A 30 4.60 17.67 2.82
CA LYS A 30 5.61 18.74 2.67
C LYS A 30 7.04 18.20 2.93
N GLY A 31 7.95 18.45 1.98
CA GLY A 31 9.37 18.14 2.12
C GLY A 31 9.72 16.66 1.95
N VAL A 32 8.77 15.82 1.51
CA VAL A 32 9.01 14.42 1.18
C VAL A 32 8.89 14.21 -0.32
N HIS A 33 9.87 13.54 -0.89
CA HIS A 33 9.87 13.13 -2.28
C HIS A 33 10.22 11.65 -2.36
N LEU A 34 9.29 10.85 -2.90
CA LEU A 34 9.56 9.47 -3.26
C LEU A 34 9.98 9.42 -4.72
N THR A 35 11.14 8.83 -4.98
CA THR A 35 11.57 8.53 -6.34
C THR A 35 10.80 7.34 -6.90
N GLU A 36 10.89 7.17 -8.21
CA GLU A 36 10.40 5.99 -8.91
C GLU A 36 10.99 4.69 -8.32
N SER A 37 12.26 4.70 -7.92
CA SER A 37 12.94 3.56 -7.29
C SER A 37 12.38 3.25 -5.90
N ASP A 38 12.10 4.28 -5.10
CA ASP A 38 11.49 4.12 -3.77
C ASP A 38 10.10 3.49 -3.90
N LEU A 39 9.27 4.01 -4.81
CA LEU A 39 7.94 3.50 -5.08
C LEU A 39 7.97 2.03 -5.52
N ASN A 40 8.87 1.67 -6.44
CA ASN A 40 9.02 0.31 -6.92
C ASN A 40 9.47 -0.63 -5.80
N SER A 41 10.37 -0.18 -4.92
CA SER A 41 10.83 -0.95 -3.76
C SER A 41 9.71 -1.18 -2.74
N ILE A 42 8.96 -0.12 -2.39
CA ILE A 42 7.81 -0.20 -1.48
C ILE A 42 6.74 -1.18 -2.01
N VAL A 43 6.35 -1.06 -3.28
CA VAL A 43 5.34 -1.94 -3.89
C VAL A 43 5.80 -3.39 -3.92
N LYS A 44 7.08 -3.63 -4.23
CA LYS A 44 7.68 -4.96 -4.22
C LYS A 44 7.65 -5.56 -2.81
N ASP A 45 7.99 -4.80 -1.78
CA ASP A 45 7.97 -5.26 -0.40
C ASP A 45 6.55 -5.63 0.07
N ILE A 46 5.57 -4.78 -0.22
CA ILE A 46 4.16 -5.05 0.07
C ILE A 46 3.73 -6.36 -0.59
N LYS A 47 4.03 -6.52 -1.89
CA LYS A 47 3.69 -7.73 -2.66
C LYS A 47 4.33 -8.98 -2.07
N ASN A 48 5.61 -8.89 -1.68
CA ASN A 48 6.33 -10.01 -1.07
C ASN A 48 5.75 -10.38 0.29
N ILE A 49 5.40 -9.41 1.12
CA ILE A 49 4.77 -9.65 2.43
C ILE A 49 3.41 -10.33 2.24
N VAL A 50 2.57 -9.83 1.33
CA VAL A 50 1.26 -10.47 1.05
C VAL A 50 1.45 -11.91 0.59
N LYS A 51 2.36 -12.16 -0.37
CA LYS A 51 2.66 -13.50 -0.85
C LYS A 51 3.16 -14.43 0.26
N ASN A 52 4.02 -13.94 1.15
CA ASN A 52 4.54 -14.74 2.26
C ASN A 52 3.46 -15.10 3.29
N ILE A 53 2.53 -14.17 3.58
CA ILE A 53 1.41 -14.42 4.50
C ILE A 53 0.42 -15.41 3.88
N ARG A 54 0.09 -15.24 2.60
CA ARG A 54 -0.96 -16.00 1.94
C ARG A 54 -0.51 -17.31 1.30
N LYS A 55 0.80 -17.47 1.08
CA LYS A 55 1.40 -18.66 0.46
C LYS A 55 0.66 -19.01 -0.84
N ASP A 56 -0.05 -20.13 -0.86
CA ASP A 56 -0.80 -20.64 -2.03
C ASP A 56 -2.19 -19.99 -2.19
N ASN A 57 -2.66 -19.23 -1.20
CA ASN A 57 -3.93 -18.52 -1.29
C ASN A 57 -3.76 -17.21 -2.07
N GLU A 58 -4.46 -17.07 -3.18
CA GLU A 58 -4.32 -15.88 -4.00
C GLU A 58 -5.13 -14.67 -3.50
N LYS A 59 -5.83 -14.76 -2.34
CA LYS A 59 -6.73 -13.69 -1.87
C LYS A 59 -6.21 -13.01 -0.61
N THR A 60 -6.29 -11.68 -0.58
CA THR A 60 -6.11 -10.85 0.63
C THR A 60 -7.25 -9.83 0.73
N SER A 61 -7.49 -9.29 1.92
CA SER A 61 -8.51 -8.25 2.11
C SER A 61 -7.90 -6.86 1.98
N SER A 62 -8.73 -5.86 1.66
CA SER A 62 -8.29 -4.46 1.65
C SER A 62 -7.80 -4.01 3.02
N TYR A 63 -8.40 -4.53 4.10
CA TYR A 63 -7.98 -4.23 5.47
C TYR A 63 -6.56 -4.76 5.77
N GLU A 64 -6.27 -6.00 5.37
CA GLU A 64 -4.93 -6.57 5.53
C GLU A 64 -3.91 -5.84 4.67
N LEU A 65 -4.27 -5.53 3.42
CA LEU A 65 -3.39 -4.77 2.52
C LEU A 65 -3.04 -3.40 3.10
N ILE A 66 -4.01 -2.67 3.68
CA ILE A 66 -3.76 -1.39 4.38
C ILE A 66 -2.81 -1.59 5.56
N GLY A 67 -3.01 -2.64 6.37
CA GLY A 67 -2.11 -2.95 7.48
C GLY A 67 -0.67 -3.20 7.04
N ILE A 68 -0.49 -3.93 5.93
CA ILE A 68 0.83 -4.22 5.35
C ILE A 68 1.47 -2.94 4.81
N ILE A 69 0.71 -2.09 4.11
CA ILE A 69 1.22 -0.80 3.62
C ILE A 69 1.70 0.06 4.78
N ASN A 70 0.93 0.11 5.87
CA ASN A 70 1.30 0.88 7.05
C ASN A 70 2.62 0.39 7.67
N ASP A 71 2.79 -0.93 7.78
CA ASP A 71 4.01 -1.54 8.29
C ASP A 71 5.22 -1.26 7.38
N VAL A 72 5.07 -1.38 6.07
CA VAL A 72 6.15 -1.12 5.10
C VAL A 72 6.59 0.34 5.12
N LEU A 73 5.65 1.30 5.09
CA LEU A 73 5.98 2.72 5.14
C LEU A 73 6.66 3.08 6.48
N LYS A 74 6.19 2.50 7.59
CA LYS A 74 6.81 2.69 8.91
C LYS A 74 8.23 2.13 8.96
N LYS A 75 8.47 0.92 8.44
CA LYS A 75 9.80 0.28 8.40
C LYS A 75 10.80 1.05 7.55
N ASN A 76 10.33 1.63 6.44
CA ASN A 76 11.13 2.47 5.55
C ASN A 76 11.27 3.92 6.04
N LYS A 77 10.83 4.24 7.26
CA LYS A 77 10.91 5.59 7.88
C LYS A 77 10.13 6.68 7.13
N PHE A 78 9.17 6.31 6.29
CA PHE A 78 8.29 7.25 5.59
C PHE A 78 7.09 7.65 6.47
N HIS A 79 7.35 8.12 7.69
CA HIS A 79 6.31 8.39 8.70
C HIS A 79 5.31 9.46 8.28
N GLU A 80 5.77 10.52 7.60
CA GLU A 80 4.87 11.59 7.16
C GLU A 80 3.97 11.13 5.98
N VAL A 81 4.52 10.34 5.05
CA VAL A 81 3.73 9.70 3.97
C VAL A 81 2.69 8.75 4.55
N LEU A 82 3.06 7.98 5.59
CA LEU A 82 2.15 7.09 6.29
C LEU A 82 0.98 7.85 6.92
N LYS A 83 1.24 8.99 7.59
CA LYS A 83 0.19 9.82 8.18
C LYS A 83 -0.81 10.28 7.11
N GLU A 84 -0.32 10.79 5.99
CA GLU A 84 -1.17 11.25 4.90
C GLU A 84 -1.94 10.10 4.24
N TYR A 85 -1.30 8.94 4.07
CA TYR A 85 -1.93 7.74 3.54
C TYR A 85 -3.10 7.25 4.40
N ILE A 86 -2.94 7.25 5.73
CA ILE A 86 -4.01 6.89 6.68
C ILE A 86 -5.14 7.93 6.62
N ALA A 87 -4.79 9.22 6.69
CA ALA A 87 -5.78 10.30 6.67
C ALA A 87 -6.65 10.29 5.40
N PHE A 88 -6.08 9.90 4.25
CA PHE A 88 -6.84 9.73 3.01
C PHE A 88 -7.77 8.51 3.04
N ASN A 89 -7.35 7.40 3.64
CA ASN A 89 -8.13 6.16 3.70
C ASN A 89 -9.26 6.20 4.74
N ASP A 90 -9.12 6.97 5.82
CA ASP A 90 -10.16 7.16 6.83
C ASP A 90 -11.31 8.04 6.31
N LYS A 91 -11.05 8.88 5.31
CA LYS A 91 -12.06 9.69 4.63
C LYS A 91 -12.92 8.90 3.61
N LYS A 92 -12.64 7.61 3.39
CA LYS A 92 -13.27 6.74 2.36
C LYS A 92 -13.98 5.51 2.92
#